data_AF-A8ZND2-F1
#
_entry.id   AF-A8ZND2-F1
#
_cell.length_a   1.000
_cell.length_b   1.000
_cell.length_c   1.000
_cell.angle_alpha   90.00
_cell.angle_beta   90.00
_cell.angle_gamma   90.00
#
_symmetry.space_group_name_H-M   'P 1'
#
loop_
_entity.id
_entity.type
_entity.pdbx_description
1 polymer ?
#
loop_
_entity_poly.entity_id
_entity_poly.type
_entity_poly.pdbx_seq_one_letter_code
_entity_poly.pdbx_strand_id
1 'polypeptide(L)'
;MPRISYGPAQKTRVLRILECILRFANDEFEHTQKINIQYSWQEDGLQEKTLIVKTTINNLKYLCDHYDLRNPLQKTDIRDALHCLKDFLGILQDHRVNKQGSQDWHFSLELWSKKTDINLNEVNSLWEKNKSNRSKKASISNKRDNQLNNIPENYANSSIKKISHLKKFNIDTRFNKFPIPFNIEENLIWLEKIYFEEIILMLNITDIFSRAAYSKRIKDAENDSSFLAFTKSKESLVCDQEKKLNRTTRLGWNLEQATRVINENPIHLVVSPAHAGTLAILTYLREKNINITFDYHHPHSVEIVENAIFDNFSRQVDGFTLTLATASVLLREKTGRYTSSFMMPNMTHGILSSNIELNERSLDGEYLLMKEVPSTEFFIYENLINSKLLTKSTTTEMEPDEVTHALSNGDSNIRTIIGFPHYNFNLKFNSCNLLNNPIAQIKPVFLFLRSSIIVKSDIIPLLSL
;
A
#
# COMPACT_ATOMS: atom_id res chain seq x y z
N MET A 1 -21.03 4.40 32.98
CA MET A 1 -19.91 3.92 32.14
C MET A 1 -19.42 5.07 31.27
N PRO A 2 -18.12 5.15 30.94
CA PRO A 2 -17.64 6.11 29.95
C PRO A 2 -18.31 5.86 28.59
N ARG A 3 -18.41 6.92 27.78
CA ARG A 3 -19.11 6.91 26.49
C ARG A 3 -18.26 6.11 25.49
N ILE A 4 -18.72 4.91 25.12
CA ILE A 4 -18.03 4.07 24.12
C ILE A 4 -17.86 4.87 22.82
N SER A 5 -16.62 5.04 22.39
CA SER A 5 -16.27 5.72 21.14
C SER A 5 -16.25 4.71 20.00
N TYR A 6 -16.92 5.03 18.89
CA TYR A 6 -16.96 4.18 17.68
C TYR A 6 -15.94 4.64 16.62
N GLY A 7 -14.85 5.28 17.08
CA GLY A 7 -13.77 5.78 16.23
C GLY A 7 -12.85 4.68 15.67
N PRO A 8 -11.86 5.05 14.84
CA PRO A 8 -10.97 4.09 14.15
C PRO A 8 -10.28 3.11 15.10
N ALA A 9 -9.75 3.58 16.22
CA ALA A 9 -9.08 2.72 17.21
C ALA A 9 -10.00 1.62 17.78
N GLN A 10 -11.27 1.93 18.06
CA GLN A 10 -12.23 0.93 18.54
C GLN A 10 -12.60 -0.07 17.45
N LYS A 11 -12.76 0.40 16.20
CA LYS A 11 -13.00 -0.44 15.04
C LYS A 11 -11.87 -1.47 14.85
N THR A 12 -10.61 -1.03 14.90
CA THR A 12 -9.43 -1.90 14.80
C THR A 12 -9.39 -2.95 15.91
N ARG A 13 -9.70 -2.57 17.16
CA ARG A 13 -9.79 -3.52 18.29
C ARG A 13 -10.88 -4.57 18.08
N VAL A 14 -12.06 -4.15 17.62
CA VAL A 14 -13.20 -5.06 17.32
C VAL A 14 -12.85 -6.03 16.20
N LEU A 15 -12.31 -5.54 15.09
CA LEU A 15 -11.92 -6.38 13.95
C LEU A 15 -10.84 -7.39 14.34
N ARG A 16 -9.81 -6.98 15.09
CA ARG A 16 -8.75 -7.89 15.56
C ARG A 16 -9.29 -8.98 16.49
N ILE A 17 -10.17 -8.64 17.44
CA ILE A 17 -10.75 -9.63 18.37
C ILE A 17 -11.65 -10.61 17.61
N LEU A 18 -12.44 -10.12 16.64
CA LEU A 18 -13.24 -10.97 15.78
C LEU A 18 -12.35 -11.89 14.93
N GLU A 19 -11.30 -11.37 14.31
CA GLU A 19 -10.33 -12.15 13.54
C GLU A 19 -9.70 -13.26 14.40
N CYS A 20 -9.26 -12.94 15.62
CA CYS A 20 -8.71 -13.92 16.55
C CYS A 20 -9.72 -15.03 16.86
N ILE A 21 -10.99 -14.70 17.11
CA ILE A 21 -12.04 -15.69 17.39
C ILE A 21 -12.30 -16.58 16.16
N LEU A 22 -12.39 -15.99 14.96
CA LEU A 22 -12.66 -16.71 13.71
C LEU A 22 -11.51 -17.64 13.33
N ARG A 23 -10.27 -17.13 13.30
CA ARG A 23 -9.07 -17.93 13.03
C ARG A 23 -8.94 -19.10 14.00
N PHE A 24 -9.24 -18.89 15.28
CA PHE A 24 -9.23 -19.97 16.28
C PHE A 24 -10.31 -21.02 16.01
N ALA A 25 -11.52 -20.60 15.65
CA ALA A 25 -12.64 -21.50 15.34
C ALA A 25 -12.52 -22.23 13.98
N ASN A 26 -11.52 -21.87 13.17
CA ASN A 26 -11.21 -22.48 11.88
C ASN A 26 -9.88 -23.27 11.89
N ASP A 27 -9.27 -23.46 13.06
CA ASP A 27 -7.96 -24.10 13.22
C ASP A 27 -6.80 -23.39 12.47
N GLU A 28 -6.94 -22.07 12.22
CA GLU A 28 -5.96 -21.20 11.54
C GLU A 28 -4.87 -20.66 12.49
N PHE A 29 -4.66 -21.30 13.66
CA PHE A 29 -3.62 -20.93 14.64
C PHE A 29 -2.72 -22.13 14.99
N GLU A 30 -1.42 -21.88 15.03
CA GLU A 30 -0.44 -22.82 15.55
C GLU A 30 -0.42 -22.81 17.10
N HIS A 31 -0.09 -23.95 17.71
CA HIS A 31 0.13 -24.11 19.16
C HIS A 31 -1.05 -23.72 20.11
N THR A 32 -2.29 -23.83 19.65
CA THR A 32 -3.53 -23.53 20.42
C THR A 32 -3.79 -24.40 21.66
N GLN A 33 -3.03 -25.48 21.88
CA GLN A 33 -3.25 -26.52 22.89
C GLN A 33 -3.40 -26.03 24.35
N LYS A 34 -3.00 -24.80 24.66
CA LYS A 34 -3.10 -24.19 26.01
C LYS A 34 -4.30 -23.25 26.17
N ILE A 35 -5.05 -22.95 25.11
CA ILE A 35 -6.12 -21.95 25.12
C ILE A 35 -7.47 -22.64 25.35
N ASN A 36 -8.03 -22.52 26.56
CA ASN A 36 -9.32 -23.12 26.90
C ASN A 36 -10.49 -22.27 26.34
N ILE A 37 -10.81 -22.47 25.06
CA ILE A 37 -11.96 -21.87 24.38
C ILE A 37 -12.75 -23.00 23.74
N GLN A 38 -14.02 -23.14 24.15
CA GLN A 38 -14.96 -24.05 23.52
C GLN A 38 -15.70 -23.29 22.42
N TYR A 39 -15.78 -23.88 21.23
CA TYR A 39 -16.57 -23.32 20.12
C TYR A 39 -17.34 -24.42 19.39
N SER A 40 -18.39 -24.02 18.69
CA SER A 40 -19.16 -24.89 17.80
C SER A 40 -19.82 -24.04 16.71
N TRP A 41 -19.63 -24.45 15.46
CA TRP A 41 -20.44 -23.96 14.36
C TRP A 41 -21.81 -24.64 14.40
N GLN A 42 -22.87 -23.88 14.10
CA GLN A 42 -24.24 -24.37 13.95
C GLN A 42 -24.75 -24.14 12.53
N GLU A 43 -25.47 -25.15 12.03
CA GLU A 43 -26.24 -25.09 10.79
C GLU A 43 -27.52 -24.28 10.99
N ASP A 44 -27.74 -23.26 10.15
CA ASP A 44 -29.05 -22.64 9.96
C ASP A 44 -29.51 -22.91 8.52
N GLY A 45 -30.15 -24.07 8.35
CA GLY A 45 -30.49 -24.62 7.04
C GLY A 45 -29.27 -25.03 6.24
N LEU A 46 -29.20 -24.62 4.96
CA LEU A 46 -28.16 -25.06 4.01
C LEU A 46 -26.77 -24.45 4.22
N GLN A 47 -26.56 -23.59 5.23
CA GLN A 47 -25.28 -22.92 5.45
C GLN A 47 -24.98 -22.75 6.96
N GLU A 48 -23.81 -23.23 7.38
CA GLU A 48 -23.27 -22.95 8.71
C GLU A 48 -22.84 -21.47 8.83
N LYS A 49 -23.55 -20.72 9.66
CA LYS A 49 -23.39 -19.26 9.81
C LYS A 49 -23.29 -18.77 11.24
N THR A 50 -23.61 -19.61 12.22
CA THR A 50 -23.63 -19.21 13.63
C THR A 50 -22.48 -19.87 14.37
N LEU A 51 -21.59 -19.08 14.95
CA LEU A 51 -20.48 -19.56 15.77
C LEU A 51 -20.80 -19.35 17.25
N ILE A 52 -21.01 -20.43 18.00
CA ILE A 52 -21.12 -20.39 19.46
C ILE A 52 -19.71 -20.40 20.05
N VAL A 53 -19.47 -19.54 21.05
CA VAL A 53 -18.20 -19.45 21.79
C VAL A 53 -18.48 -19.44 23.29
N LYS A 54 -17.75 -20.28 24.03
CA LYS A 54 -17.73 -20.31 25.50
C LYS A 54 -16.27 -20.24 25.99
N THR A 55 -15.97 -19.18 26.74
CA THR A 55 -14.59 -18.71 27.00
C THR A 55 -14.54 -17.83 28.27
N THR A 56 -13.37 -17.26 28.57
CA THR A 56 -13.20 -16.17 29.54
C THR A 56 -12.49 -14.98 28.90
N ILE A 57 -12.59 -13.78 29.48
CA ILE A 57 -11.83 -12.60 29.02
C ILE A 57 -10.31 -12.86 29.07
N ASN A 58 -9.83 -13.68 30.01
CA ASN A 58 -8.41 -14.03 30.09
C ASN A 58 -7.97 -14.87 28.88
N ASN A 59 -8.79 -15.83 28.47
CA ASN A 59 -8.48 -16.72 27.33
C ASN A 59 -8.56 -15.96 26.00
N LEU A 60 -9.54 -15.06 25.84
CA LEU A 60 -9.59 -14.13 24.71
C LEU A 60 -8.38 -13.18 24.67
N LYS A 61 -7.91 -12.68 25.83
CA LYS A 61 -6.70 -11.85 25.89
C LYS A 61 -5.47 -12.65 25.45
N TYR A 62 -5.29 -13.84 26.01
CA TYR A 62 -4.18 -14.72 25.70
C TYR A 62 -4.13 -15.10 24.20
N LEU A 63 -5.30 -15.36 23.60
CA LEU A 63 -5.44 -15.57 22.16
C LEU A 63 -5.03 -14.33 21.34
N CYS A 64 -5.51 -13.14 21.72
CA CYS A 64 -5.18 -11.90 21.03
C CYS A 64 -3.71 -11.50 21.19
N ASP A 65 -3.09 -11.78 22.33
CA ASP A 65 -1.68 -11.51 22.60
C ASP A 65 -0.77 -12.41 21.75
N HIS A 66 -1.12 -13.69 21.60
CA HIS A 66 -0.40 -14.61 20.70
C HIS A 66 -0.50 -14.22 19.22
N TYR A 67 -1.64 -13.65 18.80
CA TYR A 67 -1.82 -13.20 17.42
C TYR A 67 -0.95 -11.98 17.06
N ASP A 68 -0.79 -11.03 17.98
CA ASP A 68 0.02 -9.82 17.78
C ASP A 68 0.58 -9.28 19.10
N LEU A 69 1.82 -9.70 19.39
CA LEU A 69 2.61 -9.33 20.55
C LEU A 69 3.01 -7.84 20.58
N ARG A 70 2.98 -7.13 19.42
CA ARG A 70 3.45 -5.74 19.33
C ARG A 70 2.44 -4.73 19.86
N ASN A 71 1.17 -5.13 20.00
CA ASN A 71 0.10 -4.25 20.49
C ASN A 71 -0.87 -5.02 21.42
N PRO A 72 -0.48 -5.38 22.65
CA PRO A 72 -1.27 -6.23 23.53
C PRO A 72 -2.57 -5.56 24.00
N LEU A 73 -3.70 -6.24 23.81
CA LEU A 73 -5.02 -5.71 24.19
C LEU A 73 -5.28 -5.83 25.69
N GLN A 74 -5.92 -4.84 26.29
CA GLN A 74 -6.33 -4.89 27.70
C GLN A 74 -7.66 -5.61 27.88
N LYS A 75 -7.91 -6.11 29.10
CA LYS A 75 -9.19 -6.78 29.44
C LYS A 75 -10.40 -5.84 29.33
N THR A 76 -10.18 -4.52 29.34
CA THR A 76 -11.21 -3.50 29.04
C THR A 76 -11.52 -3.45 27.56
N ASP A 77 -10.51 -3.36 26.69
CA ASP A 77 -10.67 -3.35 25.22
C ASP A 77 -11.48 -4.56 24.73
N ILE A 78 -11.23 -5.74 25.31
CA ILE A 78 -11.94 -6.97 24.94
C ILE A 78 -13.42 -6.90 25.32
N ARG A 79 -13.74 -6.38 26.51
CA ARG A 79 -15.14 -6.19 26.92
C ARG A 79 -15.83 -5.16 26.04
N ASP A 80 -15.18 -4.02 25.80
CA ASP A 80 -15.73 -2.94 24.98
C ASP A 80 -15.94 -3.39 23.52
N ALA A 81 -15.06 -4.25 23.00
CA ALA A 81 -15.22 -4.86 21.69
C ALA A 81 -16.39 -5.84 21.62
N LEU A 82 -16.56 -6.72 22.62
CA LEU A 82 -17.72 -7.62 22.71
C LEU A 82 -19.04 -6.83 22.86
N HIS A 83 -19.01 -5.71 23.59
CA HIS A 83 -20.12 -4.75 23.63
C HIS A 83 -20.36 -4.08 22.27
N CYS A 84 -19.33 -3.72 21.49
CA CYS A 84 -19.52 -3.22 20.13
C CYS A 84 -20.13 -4.29 19.19
N LEU A 85 -19.65 -5.54 19.23
CA LEU A 85 -20.19 -6.65 18.43
C LEU A 85 -21.69 -6.87 18.69
N LYS A 86 -22.13 -6.67 19.94
CA LYS A 86 -23.53 -6.76 20.36
C LYS A 86 -24.33 -5.48 20.10
N ASP A 87 -23.99 -4.40 20.81
CA ASP A 87 -24.83 -3.20 20.97
C ASP A 87 -24.66 -2.20 19.79
N PHE A 88 -23.64 -2.38 18.94
CA PHE A 88 -23.39 -1.52 17.77
C PHE A 88 -23.48 -2.26 16.43
N LEU A 89 -22.97 -3.48 16.33
CA LEU A 89 -23.05 -4.29 15.11
C LEU A 89 -24.28 -5.20 15.09
N GLY A 90 -24.79 -5.64 16.25
CA GLY A 90 -25.96 -6.52 16.33
C GLY A 90 -25.67 -7.99 16.01
N ILE A 91 -24.40 -8.39 15.85
CA ILE A 91 -24.01 -9.74 15.44
C ILE A 91 -23.67 -10.67 16.60
N LEU A 92 -23.55 -10.17 17.83
CA LEU A 92 -23.28 -10.97 19.03
C LEU A 92 -24.53 -11.10 19.89
N GLN A 93 -24.99 -12.34 20.13
CA GLN A 93 -26.01 -12.64 21.14
C GLN A 93 -25.36 -13.17 22.43
N ASP A 94 -25.70 -12.59 23.58
CA ASP A 94 -25.09 -12.88 24.88
C ASP A 94 -25.95 -13.85 25.71
N HIS A 95 -25.50 -15.11 25.80
CA HIS A 95 -26.20 -16.25 26.40
C HIS A 95 -25.87 -16.49 27.88
N ARG A 96 -25.25 -15.51 28.55
CA ARG A 96 -24.98 -15.59 29.99
C ARG A 96 -26.24 -15.35 30.83
N VAL A 97 -26.48 -16.27 31.78
CA VAL A 97 -27.49 -16.13 32.83
C VAL A 97 -27.15 -14.93 33.73
N ASN A 98 -25.93 -14.89 34.27
CA ASN A 98 -25.44 -13.82 35.14
C ASN A 98 -24.43 -12.93 34.40
N LYS A 99 -24.86 -11.71 34.04
CA LYS A 99 -24.06 -10.76 33.22
C LYS A 99 -23.10 -9.90 34.04
N GLN A 100 -23.34 -9.74 35.34
CA GLN A 100 -22.45 -9.03 36.27
C GLN A 100 -21.55 -10.02 37.02
N GLY A 101 -20.29 -9.66 37.26
CA GLY A 101 -19.32 -10.45 38.02
C GLY A 101 -18.75 -11.69 37.32
N SER A 102 -19.46 -12.29 36.35
CA SER A 102 -19.01 -13.49 35.62
C SER A 102 -17.70 -13.26 34.87
N GLN A 103 -16.71 -14.12 35.11
CA GLN A 103 -15.50 -14.22 34.29
C GLN A 103 -15.76 -14.98 32.99
N ASP A 104 -16.75 -15.87 33.01
CA ASP A 104 -17.18 -16.68 31.87
C ASP A 104 -18.02 -15.85 30.91
N TRP A 105 -17.75 -16.06 29.63
CA TRP A 105 -18.45 -15.51 28.47
C TRP A 105 -19.01 -16.64 27.63
N HIS A 106 -20.30 -16.56 27.33
CA HIS A 106 -21.00 -17.50 26.48
C HIS A 106 -21.87 -16.68 25.53
N PHE A 107 -21.61 -16.78 24.24
CA PHE A 107 -22.26 -15.98 23.21
C PHE A 107 -22.29 -16.72 21.86
N SER A 108 -23.17 -16.30 20.97
CA SER A 108 -23.10 -16.65 19.55
C SER A 108 -22.76 -15.44 18.71
N LEU A 109 -22.07 -15.68 17.58
CA LEU A 109 -21.85 -14.72 16.52
C LEU A 109 -22.65 -15.15 15.29
N GLU A 110 -23.53 -14.27 14.82
CA GLU A 110 -24.21 -14.39 13.52
C GLU A 110 -23.28 -13.87 12.43
N LEU A 111 -22.89 -14.74 11.50
CA LEU A 111 -21.85 -14.50 10.51
C LEU A 111 -22.36 -14.78 9.09
N TRP A 112 -21.58 -14.38 8.09
CA TRP A 112 -21.93 -14.53 6.68
C TRP A 112 -21.36 -15.79 6.05
N SER A 113 -20.24 -16.30 6.61
CA SER A 113 -19.53 -17.50 6.17
C SER A 113 -18.71 -18.08 7.31
N LYS A 114 -18.15 -19.29 7.12
CA LYS A 114 -17.00 -19.76 7.91
C LYS A 114 -15.70 -18.99 7.62
N LYS A 115 -15.53 -18.47 6.40
CA LYS A 115 -14.27 -17.83 5.97
C LYS A 115 -14.02 -16.51 6.70
N THR A 116 -12.86 -16.42 7.36
CA THR A 116 -12.39 -15.24 8.12
C THR A 116 -12.53 -13.94 7.32
N ASP A 117 -11.94 -13.86 6.13
CA ASP A 117 -11.92 -12.64 5.30
C ASP A 117 -13.31 -12.12 4.93
N ILE A 118 -14.27 -13.01 4.68
CA ILE A 118 -15.64 -12.62 4.31
C ILE A 118 -16.30 -11.90 5.49
N ASN A 119 -16.21 -12.49 6.69
CA ASN A 119 -16.79 -11.90 7.89
C ASN A 119 -16.13 -10.57 8.27
N LEU A 120 -14.80 -10.43 8.11
CA LEU A 120 -14.11 -9.17 8.38
C LEU A 120 -14.54 -8.06 7.42
N ASN A 121 -14.71 -8.36 6.12
CA ASN A 121 -15.19 -7.40 5.13
C ASN A 121 -16.65 -6.99 5.36
N GLU A 122 -17.51 -7.92 5.75
CA GLU A 122 -18.92 -7.64 6.07
C GLU A 122 -19.07 -6.84 7.37
N VAL A 123 -18.31 -7.17 8.43
CA VAL A 123 -18.28 -6.35 9.66
C VAL A 123 -17.74 -4.95 9.41
N ASN A 124 -16.71 -4.82 8.58
CA ASN A 124 -16.18 -3.53 8.14
C ASN A 124 -17.27 -2.68 7.44
N SER A 125 -18.06 -3.30 6.57
CA SER A 125 -19.17 -2.66 5.85
C SER A 125 -20.34 -2.29 6.78
N LEU A 126 -20.71 -3.19 7.70
CA LEU A 126 -21.75 -2.98 8.70
C LEU A 126 -21.38 -1.87 9.69
N TRP A 127 -20.11 -1.76 10.06
CA TRP A 127 -19.58 -0.69 10.93
C TRP A 127 -19.84 0.70 10.33
N GLU A 128 -19.47 0.92 9.06
CA GLU A 128 -19.68 2.22 8.40
C GLU A 128 -21.17 2.50 8.12
N LYS A 129 -21.97 1.47 7.84
CA LYS A 129 -23.44 1.59 7.74
C LYS A 129 -24.06 2.08 9.06
N ASN A 130 -23.69 1.47 10.20
CA ASN A 130 -24.27 1.84 11.49
C ASN A 130 -23.74 3.19 12.02
N LYS A 131 -22.48 3.54 11.70
CA LYS A 131 -21.90 4.86 11.96
C LYS A 131 -22.62 5.96 11.16
N SER A 132 -22.80 5.77 9.85
CA SER A 132 -23.50 6.75 9.00
C SER A 132 -24.97 6.92 9.39
N ASN A 133 -25.66 5.86 9.79
CA ASN A 133 -27.04 5.94 10.30
C ASN A 133 -27.16 6.72 11.62
N ARG A 134 -26.17 6.61 12.53
CA ARG A 134 -26.11 7.44 13.75
C ARG A 134 -25.79 8.90 13.41
N SER A 135 -24.88 9.17 12.46
CA SER A 135 -24.61 10.54 11.98
C SER A 135 -25.83 11.18 11.30
N LYS A 136 -26.59 10.43 10.50
CA LYS A 136 -27.82 10.92 9.85
C LYS A 136 -28.91 11.33 10.85
N LYS A 137 -28.99 10.68 12.02
CA LYS A 137 -29.89 11.12 13.11
C LYS A 137 -29.43 12.41 13.81
N ALA A 138 -28.15 12.78 13.69
CA ALA A 138 -27.61 14.04 14.21
C ALA A 138 -27.64 15.18 13.17
N SER A 139 -27.73 14.88 11.87
CA SER A 139 -27.59 15.87 10.78
C SER A 139 -28.89 16.33 10.13
N ILE A 140 -30.05 16.08 10.73
CA ILE A 140 -31.35 16.61 10.24
C ILE A 140 -31.46 18.14 10.44
N SER A 141 -30.61 18.75 11.27
CA SER A 141 -30.76 20.15 11.68
C SER A 141 -30.09 21.21 10.80
N ASN A 142 -29.23 20.87 9.82
CA ASN A 142 -28.61 21.88 8.94
C ASN A 142 -28.32 21.33 7.53
N LYS A 143 -28.70 22.10 6.51
CA LYS A 143 -28.48 21.85 5.08
C LYS A 143 -28.14 23.17 4.38
N ARG A 144 -27.64 23.07 3.13
CA ARG A 144 -27.16 24.10 2.18
C ARG A 144 -25.65 24.38 2.23
N ASP A 145 -24.94 24.65 1.13
CA ASP A 145 -25.16 24.37 -0.31
C ASP A 145 -23.83 24.66 -1.09
N ASN A 146 -23.77 24.26 -2.37
CA ASN A 146 -22.87 24.76 -3.45
C ASN A 146 -21.37 24.35 -3.46
N GLN A 147 -20.66 24.26 -4.60
CA GLN A 147 -20.97 23.84 -6.00
C GLN A 147 -19.63 23.68 -6.77
N LEU A 148 -19.56 22.80 -7.79
CA LEU A 148 -18.34 22.55 -8.60
C LEU A 148 -18.19 23.44 -9.85
N ASN A 149 -16.93 23.65 -10.30
CA ASN A 149 -16.46 24.00 -11.66
C ASN A 149 -14.92 23.68 -11.72
N ASN A 150 -14.17 23.64 -12.83
CA ASN A 150 -14.31 23.00 -14.16
C ASN A 150 -12.90 22.95 -14.82
N ILE A 151 -12.53 21.89 -15.58
CA ILE A 151 -11.24 21.79 -16.33
C ILE A 151 -11.47 21.14 -17.72
N PRO A 152 -10.75 21.53 -18.82
CA PRO A 152 -11.12 21.20 -20.21
C PRO A 152 -10.72 19.80 -20.72
N GLU A 153 -11.41 19.34 -21.78
CA GLU A 153 -11.59 17.91 -22.10
C GLU A 153 -10.83 17.39 -23.35
N ASN A 154 -9.99 18.19 -24.00
CA ASN A 154 -9.37 17.82 -25.29
C ASN A 154 -7.87 17.48 -25.17
N TYR A 155 -7.58 16.19 -24.93
CA TYR A 155 -6.43 15.42 -25.45
C TYR A 155 -6.46 13.93 -24.99
N ALA A 156 -7.29 13.57 -24.02
CA ALA A 156 -7.26 12.25 -23.35
C ALA A 156 -8.03 11.10 -24.05
N ASN A 157 -8.81 11.38 -25.11
CA ASN A 157 -9.84 10.46 -25.61
C ASN A 157 -9.35 9.20 -26.35
N SER A 158 -8.07 9.11 -26.74
CA SER A 158 -7.49 7.88 -27.30
C SER A 158 -7.03 6.89 -26.22
N SER A 159 -6.41 7.38 -25.14
CA SER A 159 -5.96 6.54 -24.02
C SER A 159 -7.11 6.11 -23.11
N ILE A 160 -8.11 6.97 -22.86
CA ILE A 160 -9.26 6.67 -21.99
C ILE A 160 -10.00 5.38 -22.40
N LYS A 161 -10.13 5.09 -23.71
CA LYS A 161 -10.78 3.86 -24.19
C LYS A 161 -10.01 2.56 -23.90
N LYS A 162 -8.70 2.62 -23.60
CA LYS A 162 -7.90 1.44 -23.21
C LYS A 162 -7.93 1.13 -21.70
N ILE A 163 -8.26 2.12 -20.86
CA ILE A 163 -8.00 2.10 -19.41
C ILE A 163 -9.31 1.95 -18.58
N SER A 164 -10.49 1.98 -19.23
CA SER A 164 -11.80 1.81 -18.58
C SER A 164 -12.01 0.50 -17.79
N HIS A 165 -11.12 -0.48 -17.96
CA HIS A 165 -11.09 -1.75 -17.22
C HIS A 165 -10.50 -1.64 -15.80
N LEU A 166 -9.65 -0.63 -15.52
CA LEU A 166 -8.94 -0.49 -14.24
C LEU A 166 -9.81 -0.13 -13.02
N LYS A 167 -11.14 -0.16 -13.12
CA LYS A 167 -12.11 0.08 -12.02
C LYS A 167 -12.11 -0.99 -10.91
N LYS A 168 -11.09 -1.85 -10.86
CA LYS A 168 -10.93 -2.95 -9.90
C LYS A 168 -9.62 -2.86 -9.11
N PHE A 169 -9.10 -1.66 -8.88
CA PHE A 169 -8.11 -1.47 -7.82
C PHE A 169 -8.74 -1.74 -6.46
N ASN A 170 -8.46 -2.92 -5.92
CA ASN A 170 -8.77 -3.24 -4.53
C ASN A 170 -7.73 -2.51 -3.66
N ILE A 171 -8.01 -1.24 -3.34
CA ILE A 171 -7.11 -0.38 -2.57
C ILE A 171 -6.92 -1.00 -1.18
N ASP A 172 -5.68 -1.35 -0.87
CA ASP A 172 -5.31 -2.07 0.34
C ASP A 172 -5.68 -1.28 1.61
N THR A 173 -6.21 -1.96 2.62
CA THR A 173 -6.87 -1.36 3.80
C THR A 173 -5.91 -0.74 4.81
N ARG A 174 -4.61 -0.65 4.48
CA ARG A 174 -3.54 -0.09 5.33
C ARG A 174 -3.62 1.43 5.54
N PHE A 175 -4.45 2.15 4.78
CA PHE A 175 -4.67 3.60 4.95
C PHE A 175 -5.47 4.01 6.21
N ASN A 176 -5.94 3.05 7.03
CA ASN A 176 -6.71 3.30 8.26
C ASN A 176 -5.97 4.08 9.38
N LYS A 177 -4.67 4.40 9.22
CA LYS A 177 -3.92 5.29 10.12
C LYS A 177 -4.32 6.78 10.00
N PHE A 178 -4.81 7.23 8.84
CA PHE A 178 -5.20 8.63 8.65
C PHE A 178 -6.59 8.90 9.25
N PRO A 179 -6.76 9.92 10.12
CA PRO A 179 -8.06 10.29 10.67
C PRO A 179 -8.87 11.10 9.64
N ILE A 180 -9.28 10.45 8.54
CA ILE A 180 -10.07 11.04 7.45
C ILE A 180 -11.41 11.56 8.01
N PRO A 181 -11.67 12.89 8.02
CA PRO A 181 -12.96 13.43 8.42
C PRO A 181 -14.00 13.18 7.32
N PHE A 182 -15.26 12.96 7.74
CA PHE A 182 -16.53 12.98 7.02
C PHE A 182 -16.61 12.67 5.49
N ASN A 183 -17.65 11.91 5.14
CA ASN A 183 -17.99 11.43 3.80
C ASN A 183 -16.97 10.46 3.18
N ILE A 184 -17.02 9.19 3.61
CA ILE A 184 -16.16 8.12 3.09
C ILE A 184 -16.37 7.90 1.60
N GLU A 185 -17.60 8.00 1.10
CA GLU A 185 -17.93 7.79 -0.31
C GLU A 185 -17.26 8.84 -1.21
N GLU A 186 -17.37 10.12 -0.86
CA GLU A 186 -16.66 11.21 -1.55
C GLU A 186 -15.13 11.10 -1.44
N ASN A 187 -14.61 10.65 -0.30
CA ASN A 187 -13.18 10.43 -0.13
C ASN A 187 -12.67 9.23 -0.93
N LEU A 188 -13.46 8.16 -1.10
CA LEU A 188 -13.14 7.03 -1.98
C LEU A 188 -13.21 7.42 -3.45
N ILE A 189 -14.23 8.16 -3.88
CA ILE A 189 -14.35 8.67 -5.25
C ILE A 189 -13.18 9.59 -5.58
N TRP A 190 -12.80 10.48 -4.66
CA TRP A 190 -11.61 11.31 -4.80
C TRP A 190 -10.33 10.48 -4.86
N LEU A 191 -10.21 9.43 -4.02
CA LEU A 191 -9.03 8.56 -4.01
C LEU A 191 -8.87 7.78 -5.31
N GLU A 192 -9.94 7.16 -5.81
CA GLU A 192 -9.98 6.48 -7.11
C GLU A 192 -9.59 7.45 -8.23
N LYS A 193 -10.14 8.66 -8.20
CA LYS A 193 -9.81 9.72 -9.17
C LYS A 193 -8.32 10.07 -9.14
N ILE A 194 -7.73 10.39 -7.99
CA ILE A 194 -6.31 10.78 -7.94
C ILE A 194 -5.37 9.62 -8.29
N TYR A 195 -5.72 8.36 -7.95
CA TYR A 195 -4.95 7.19 -8.40
C TYR A 195 -5.01 7.05 -9.92
N PHE A 196 -6.17 7.28 -10.54
CA PHE A 196 -6.33 7.21 -11.99
C PHE A 196 -5.59 8.35 -12.72
N GLU A 197 -5.70 9.59 -12.23
CA GLU A 197 -4.96 10.75 -12.74
C GLU A 197 -3.44 10.56 -12.62
N GLU A 198 -2.98 10.07 -11.48
CA GLU A 198 -1.57 9.74 -11.23
C GLU A 198 -1.08 8.63 -12.17
N ILE A 199 -1.81 7.52 -12.33
CA ILE A 199 -1.44 6.44 -13.27
C ILE A 199 -1.33 6.97 -14.70
N ILE A 200 -2.25 7.83 -15.14
CA ILE A 200 -2.18 8.48 -16.46
C ILE A 200 -0.93 9.35 -16.57
N LEU A 201 -0.62 10.15 -15.55
CA LEU A 201 0.57 11.00 -15.52
C LEU A 201 1.87 10.17 -15.58
N MET A 202 1.97 9.11 -14.77
CA MET A 202 3.08 8.17 -14.76
C MET A 202 3.30 7.52 -16.13
N LEU A 203 2.22 7.06 -16.79
CA LEU A 203 2.27 6.41 -18.11
C LEU A 203 2.62 7.39 -19.23
N ASN A 204 2.09 8.61 -19.19
CA ASN A 204 2.39 9.64 -20.19
C ASN A 204 3.86 10.11 -20.13
N ILE A 205 4.46 10.16 -18.94
CA ILE A 205 5.87 10.53 -18.75
C ILE A 205 6.80 9.33 -19.00
N THR A 206 6.35 8.12 -18.66
CA THR A 206 7.15 6.90 -18.77
C THR A 206 6.73 6.05 -19.96
N ASP A 207 7.26 6.39 -21.13
CA ASP A 207 7.20 5.48 -22.29
C ASP A 207 8.09 4.26 -22.02
N ILE A 208 7.52 3.22 -21.41
CA ILE A 208 8.18 1.94 -21.11
C ILE A 208 8.35 1.06 -22.36
N PHE A 209 7.74 1.44 -23.48
CA PHE A 209 7.71 0.67 -24.73
C PHE A 209 8.77 1.14 -25.73
N SER A 210 9.10 2.43 -25.74
CA SER A 210 10.18 2.99 -26.56
C SER A 210 11.54 2.56 -26.04
N ARG A 211 12.22 1.73 -26.84
CA ARG A 211 13.62 1.36 -26.62
C ARG A 211 14.54 2.59 -26.53
N ALA A 212 14.27 3.65 -27.30
CA ALA A 212 15.05 4.88 -27.23
C ALA A 212 14.86 5.59 -25.87
N ALA A 213 13.62 5.63 -25.35
CA ALA A 213 13.34 6.16 -24.03
C ALA A 213 13.92 5.27 -22.92
N TYR A 214 13.86 3.94 -23.05
CA TYR A 214 14.48 2.99 -22.13
C TYR A 214 16.01 3.17 -22.06
N SER A 215 16.73 3.05 -23.19
CA SER A 215 18.19 3.23 -23.21
C SER A 215 18.61 4.65 -22.82
N LYS A 216 17.76 5.66 -22.98
CA LYS A 216 17.98 7.00 -22.40
C LYS A 216 17.86 6.96 -20.88
N ARG A 217 16.74 6.45 -20.32
CA ARG A 217 16.54 6.35 -18.85
C ARG A 217 17.64 5.53 -18.16
N ILE A 218 18.13 4.46 -18.78
CA ILE A 218 19.27 3.69 -18.29
C ILE A 218 20.49 4.60 -18.13
N LYS A 219 20.86 5.36 -19.17
CA LYS A 219 21.95 6.36 -19.09
C LYS A 219 21.65 7.48 -18.10
N ASP A 220 20.42 7.96 -17.99
CA ASP A 220 20.04 8.99 -17.04
C ASP A 220 20.22 8.49 -15.59
N ALA A 221 19.90 7.23 -15.31
CA ALA A 221 20.14 6.56 -14.03
C ALA A 221 21.64 6.30 -13.75
N GLU A 222 22.42 5.94 -14.76
CA GLU A 222 23.88 5.76 -14.66
C GLU A 222 24.62 7.05 -14.34
N ASN A 223 24.15 8.17 -14.89
CA ASN A 223 24.73 9.49 -14.67
C ASN A 223 24.12 10.21 -13.45
N ASP A 224 23.18 9.58 -12.75
CA ASP A 224 22.63 10.10 -11.50
C ASP A 224 23.71 10.10 -10.41
N SER A 225 24.04 11.30 -9.93
CA SER A 225 25.10 11.52 -8.93
C SER A 225 24.87 10.75 -7.63
N SER A 226 23.62 10.58 -7.20
CA SER A 226 23.27 9.81 -6.01
C SER A 226 23.45 8.32 -6.26
N PHE A 227 23.00 7.81 -7.41
CA PHE A 227 23.21 6.41 -7.79
C PHE A 227 24.71 6.04 -7.86
N LEU A 228 25.54 6.92 -8.43
CA LEU A 228 27.00 6.73 -8.48
C LEU A 228 27.66 6.73 -7.09
N ALA A 229 27.19 7.58 -6.17
CA ALA A 229 27.69 7.61 -4.79
C ALA A 229 27.46 6.28 -4.05
N PHE A 230 26.30 5.64 -4.25
CA PHE A 230 25.97 4.36 -3.61
C PHE A 230 26.63 3.14 -4.26
N THR A 231 26.68 3.09 -5.60
CA THR A 231 27.29 1.96 -6.35
C THR A 231 28.82 1.96 -6.30
N LYS A 232 29.46 3.13 -6.14
CA LYS A 232 30.92 3.32 -6.10
C LYS A 232 31.68 2.91 -7.37
N SER A 233 31.00 2.61 -8.49
CA SER A 233 31.61 2.25 -9.77
C SER A 233 31.01 3.01 -10.95
N LYS A 234 31.86 3.59 -11.81
CA LYS A 234 31.43 4.14 -13.12
C LYS A 234 31.21 3.07 -14.19
N GLU A 235 31.69 1.85 -13.96
CA GLU A 235 31.26 0.69 -14.74
C GLU A 235 29.77 0.47 -14.46
N SER A 236 28.94 0.73 -15.46
CA SER A 236 27.50 0.63 -15.29
C SER A 236 27.07 -0.84 -15.17
N LEU A 237 26.79 -1.22 -13.94
CA LEU A 237 26.14 -2.49 -13.58
C LEU A 237 24.80 -2.66 -14.32
N VAL A 238 24.13 -1.54 -14.66
CA VAL A 238 22.86 -1.54 -15.40
C VAL A 238 23.06 -1.82 -16.89
N CYS A 239 23.97 -1.11 -17.57
CA CYS A 239 24.33 -1.39 -18.96
C CYS A 239 25.00 -2.76 -19.12
N ASP A 240 25.75 -3.25 -18.14
CA ASP A 240 26.37 -4.58 -18.20
C ASP A 240 25.33 -5.69 -17.98
N GLN A 241 24.22 -5.41 -17.31
CA GLN A 241 23.03 -6.26 -17.35
C GLN A 241 22.29 -6.12 -18.69
N GLU A 242 22.06 -4.90 -19.22
CA GLU A 242 21.45 -4.69 -20.54
C GLU A 242 22.24 -5.40 -21.67
N LYS A 243 23.57 -5.35 -21.63
CA LYS A 243 24.46 -6.02 -22.60
C LYS A 243 24.28 -7.54 -22.59
N LYS A 244 23.94 -8.14 -21.44
CA LYS A 244 23.67 -9.58 -21.29
C LYS A 244 22.28 -9.97 -21.81
N LEU A 245 21.32 -9.04 -21.81
CA LEU A 245 20.03 -9.25 -22.45
C LEU A 245 20.20 -9.35 -23.97
N ASN A 246 19.57 -10.33 -24.62
CA ASN A 246 19.68 -10.53 -26.06
C ASN A 246 18.90 -9.45 -26.84
N ARG A 247 19.03 -9.39 -28.18
CA ARG A 247 18.46 -8.30 -28.97
C ARG A 247 16.92 -8.29 -28.99
N THR A 248 16.25 -9.46 -28.91
CA THR A 248 14.78 -9.56 -28.77
C THR A 248 14.34 -9.27 -27.34
N THR A 249 15.13 -9.63 -26.33
CA THR A 249 14.92 -9.25 -24.92
C THR A 249 14.88 -7.72 -24.72
N ARG A 250 15.64 -6.95 -25.52
CA ARG A 250 15.69 -5.47 -25.45
C ARG A 250 14.62 -4.75 -26.29
N LEU A 251 13.76 -5.47 -26.99
CA LEU A 251 12.78 -4.91 -27.93
C LEU A 251 11.32 -5.20 -27.55
N GLY A 252 11.11 -6.15 -26.64
CA GLY A 252 9.85 -6.86 -26.54
C GLY A 252 9.70 -7.90 -27.66
N TRP A 253 9.41 -9.16 -27.28
CA TRP A 253 8.78 -10.12 -28.18
C TRP A 253 7.40 -9.70 -28.73
N ASN A 254 6.94 -10.50 -29.69
CA ASN A 254 5.55 -10.79 -29.97
C ASN A 254 4.74 -11.28 -28.73
N LEU A 255 3.60 -10.64 -28.47
CA LEU A 255 2.64 -10.96 -27.40
C LEU A 255 2.15 -12.43 -27.41
N GLU A 256 1.95 -13.04 -28.59
CA GLU A 256 1.42 -14.41 -28.69
C GLU A 256 2.36 -15.47 -28.12
N GLN A 257 3.66 -15.31 -28.32
CA GLN A 257 4.68 -16.21 -27.76
C GLN A 257 4.74 -16.07 -26.24
N ALA A 258 4.54 -14.85 -25.73
CA ALA A 258 4.55 -14.55 -24.31
C ALA A 258 3.38 -15.13 -23.54
N THR A 259 2.18 -14.98 -24.09
CA THR A 259 0.97 -15.54 -23.50
C THR A 259 1.05 -17.07 -23.40
N ARG A 260 1.71 -17.76 -24.34
CA ARG A 260 1.87 -19.23 -24.26
C ARG A 260 2.76 -19.67 -23.10
N VAL A 261 4.01 -19.19 -23.04
CA VAL A 261 4.97 -19.65 -22.02
C VAL A 261 4.52 -19.29 -20.60
N ILE A 262 3.88 -18.13 -20.43
CA ILE A 262 3.43 -17.66 -19.11
C ILE A 262 2.14 -18.36 -18.67
N ASN A 263 1.24 -18.72 -19.59
CA ASN A 263 0.01 -19.41 -19.19
C ASN A 263 0.25 -20.83 -18.67
N GLU A 264 1.38 -21.45 -19.04
CA GLU A 264 1.81 -22.74 -18.49
C GLU A 264 2.35 -22.63 -17.05
N ASN A 265 2.99 -21.52 -16.67
CA ASN A 265 3.58 -21.33 -15.33
C ASN A 265 3.39 -19.89 -14.84
N PRO A 266 2.69 -19.64 -13.71
CA PRO A 266 2.50 -18.30 -13.19
C PRO A 266 3.82 -17.63 -12.81
N ILE A 267 3.99 -16.36 -13.18
CA ILE A 267 5.12 -15.55 -12.70
C ILE A 267 4.74 -15.01 -11.30
N HIS A 268 5.55 -15.35 -10.29
CA HIS A 268 5.41 -14.88 -8.92
C HIS A 268 6.25 -13.60 -8.67
N LEU A 269 5.60 -12.43 -8.67
CA LEU A 269 6.26 -11.13 -8.50
C LEU A 269 6.05 -10.52 -7.11
N VAL A 270 7.13 -10.12 -6.43
CA VAL A 270 7.04 -9.28 -5.21
C VAL A 270 6.98 -7.81 -5.62
N VAL A 271 5.91 -7.12 -5.23
CA VAL A 271 5.67 -5.73 -5.63
C VAL A 271 5.32 -4.90 -4.39
N SER A 272 6.18 -3.92 -4.06
CA SER A 272 5.83 -2.95 -3.02
C SER A 272 4.54 -2.21 -3.42
N PRO A 273 3.54 -2.07 -2.53
CA PRO A 273 2.34 -1.27 -2.78
C PRO A 273 2.64 0.19 -3.13
N ALA A 274 3.83 0.70 -2.76
CA ALA A 274 4.30 2.03 -3.15
C ALA A 274 4.48 2.17 -4.68
N HIS A 275 4.81 1.10 -5.40
CA HIS A 275 5.07 1.15 -6.84
C HIS A 275 3.76 1.18 -7.67
N ALA A 276 2.86 2.12 -7.39
CA ALA A 276 1.48 2.16 -7.90
C ALA A 276 1.38 2.09 -9.43
N GLY A 277 2.20 2.83 -10.18
CA GLY A 277 2.22 2.75 -11.66
C GLY A 277 2.71 1.41 -12.18
N THR A 278 3.69 0.81 -11.50
CA THR A 278 4.17 -0.55 -11.81
C THR A 278 3.07 -1.58 -11.56
N LEU A 279 2.38 -1.49 -10.42
CA LEU A 279 1.26 -2.35 -10.06
C LEU A 279 0.08 -2.19 -11.04
N ALA A 280 -0.19 -0.96 -11.50
CA ALA A 280 -1.24 -0.69 -12.47
C ALA A 280 -1.00 -1.43 -13.79
N ILE A 281 0.22 -1.36 -14.31
CA ILE A 281 0.58 -2.05 -15.57
C ILE A 281 0.55 -3.57 -15.37
N LEU A 282 1.16 -4.10 -14.31
CA LEU A 282 1.15 -5.54 -14.05
C LEU A 282 -0.28 -6.07 -13.83
N THR A 283 -1.17 -5.27 -13.25
CA THR A 283 -2.60 -5.59 -13.11
C THR A 283 -3.31 -5.60 -14.47
N TYR A 284 -3.06 -4.61 -15.32
CA TYR A 284 -3.55 -4.58 -16.70
C TYR A 284 -3.07 -5.81 -17.49
N LEU A 285 -1.80 -6.20 -17.36
CA LEU A 285 -1.28 -7.42 -17.98
C LEU A 285 -2.03 -8.67 -17.50
N ARG A 286 -2.26 -8.79 -16.20
CA ARG A 286 -3.05 -9.89 -15.64
C ARG A 286 -4.48 -9.94 -16.19
N GLU A 287 -5.11 -8.78 -16.42
CA GLU A 287 -6.41 -8.67 -17.11
C GLU A 287 -6.36 -9.03 -18.60
N LYS A 288 -5.18 -9.03 -19.23
CA LYS A 288 -4.95 -9.56 -20.59
C LYS A 288 -4.61 -11.06 -20.61
N ASN A 289 -5.05 -11.80 -19.59
CA ASN A 289 -4.83 -13.24 -19.43
C ASN A 289 -3.34 -13.62 -19.38
N ILE A 290 -2.49 -12.76 -18.81
CA ILE A 290 -1.11 -13.08 -18.50
C ILE A 290 -1.08 -13.60 -17.06
N ASN A 291 -0.59 -14.82 -16.87
CA ASN A 291 -0.56 -15.48 -15.56
C ASN A 291 0.49 -14.84 -14.62
N ILE A 292 0.16 -13.70 -14.02
CA ILE A 292 0.97 -12.99 -13.02
C ILE A 292 0.27 -13.09 -11.67
N THR A 293 1.03 -13.47 -10.65
CA THR A 293 0.60 -13.40 -9.25
C THR A 293 1.48 -12.43 -8.48
N PHE A 294 0.93 -11.82 -7.44
CA PHE A 294 1.63 -10.81 -6.65
C PHE A 294 1.94 -11.31 -5.24
N ASP A 295 3.02 -10.78 -4.69
CA ASP A 295 3.34 -10.79 -3.27
C ASP A 295 3.34 -9.36 -2.72
N TYR A 296 2.64 -9.18 -1.60
CA TYR A 296 2.54 -7.91 -0.87
C TYR A 296 2.99 -8.04 0.60
N HIS A 297 3.56 -9.18 1.01
CA HIS A 297 4.09 -9.40 2.36
C HIS A 297 5.31 -8.53 2.65
N HIS A 298 5.99 -8.03 1.61
CA HIS A 298 7.13 -7.12 1.68
C HIS A 298 6.69 -5.68 1.30
N PRO A 299 6.16 -4.88 2.25
CA PRO A 299 5.72 -3.51 1.98
C PRO A 299 6.84 -2.60 1.44
N HIS A 300 8.08 -2.75 1.90
CA HIS A 300 9.17 -1.82 1.62
C HIS A 300 10.21 -2.41 0.66
N SER A 301 10.67 -1.62 -0.31
CA SER A 301 11.68 -2.04 -1.29
C SER A 301 13.03 -2.42 -0.66
N VAL A 302 13.29 -1.98 0.58
CA VAL A 302 14.44 -2.39 1.40
C VAL A 302 14.35 -3.87 1.77
N GLU A 303 13.23 -4.30 2.35
CA GLU A 303 12.99 -5.72 2.67
C GLU A 303 13.07 -6.60 1.42
N ILE A 304 12.58 -6.10 0.27
CA ILE A 304 12.67 -6.81 -1.01
C ILE A 304 14.13 -7.01 -1.43
N VAL A 305 14.99 -5.98 -1.35
CA VAL A 305 16.41 -6.11 -1.71
C VAL A 305 17.19 -7.00 -0.73
N GLU A 306 16.92 -6.91 0.57
CA GLU A 306 17.53 -7.81 1.56
C GLU A 306 17.17 -9.27 1.29
N ASN A 307 15.89 -9.59 1.13
CA ASN A 307 15.47 -10.96 0.82
C ASN A 307 15.98 -11.44 -0.55
N ALA A 308 16.20 -10.54 -1.53
CA ALA A 308 16.83 -10.89 -2.80
C ALA A 308 18.34 -11.18 -2.69
N ILE A 309 19.06 -10.45 -1.82
CA ILE A 309 20.49 -10.68 -1.53
C ILE A 309 20.68 -12.00 -0.79
N PHE A 310 19.86 -12.29 0.21
CA PHE A 310 19.95 -13.51 1.01
C PHE A 310 19.18 -14.72 0.45
N ASP A 311 18.39 -14.54 -0.62
CA ASP A 311 17.44 -15.53 -1.20
C ASP A 311 16.43 -16.07 -0.16
N ASN A 312 16.00 -15.18 0.75
CA ASN A 312 15.19 -15.49 1.94
C ASN A 312 13.67 -15.20 1.73
N PHE A 313 13.20 -15.23 0.48
CA PHE A 313 11.76 -15.13 0.22
C PHE A 313 11.03 -16.38 0.73
N SER A 314 9.87 -16.19 1.36
CA SER A 314 9.04 -17.28 1.94
C SER A 314 8.52 -18.30 0.93
N ARG A 315 8.54 -17.94 -0.36
CA ARG A 315 8.23 -18.79 -1.51
C ARG A 315 9.21 -18.50 -2.65
N GLN A 316 9.25 -19.35 -3.67
CA GLN A 316 10.03 -19.07 -4.86
C GLN A 316 9.51 -17.78 -5.52
N VAL A 317 10.39 -16.77 -5.60
CA VAL A 317 10.11 -15.49 -6.24
C VAL A 317 10.81 -15.42 -7.59
N ASP A 318 10.00 -15.17 -8.61
CA ASP A 318 10.40 -15.11 -10.01
C ASP A 318 10.92 -13.73 -10.40
N GLY A 319 10.44 -12.69 -9.71
CA GLY A 319 10.93 -11.33 -9.88
C GLY A 319 10.37 -10.37 -8.84
N PHE A 320 10.88 -9.16 -8.85
CA PHE A 320 10.45 -8.13 -7.91
C PHE A 320 10.77 -6.72 -8.42
N THR A 321 10.21 -5.72 -7.74
CA THR A 321 10.34 -4.31 -8.13
C THR A 321 11.09 -3.52 -7.07
N LEU A 322 12.06 -2.70 -7.49
CA LEU A 322 12.89 -1.86 -6.62
C LEU A 322 12.92 -0.41 -7.12
N THR A 323 13.02 0.56 -6.21
CA THR A 323 13.31 1.96 -6.56
C THR A 323 14.75 2.09 -7.08
N LEU A 324 15.09 3.17 -7.79
CA LEU A 324 16.48 3.45 -8.21
C LEU A 324 17.50 3.29 -7.07
N ALA A 325 17.15 3.78 -5.88
CA ALA A 325 18.00 3.74 -4.71
C ALA A 325 18.22 2.31 -4.19
N THR A 326 17.17 1.50 -4.03
CA THR A 326 17.28 0.09 -3.60
C THR A 326 17.84 -0.84 -4.68
N ALA A 327 17.59 -0.55 -5.96
CA ALA A 327 18.22 -1.20 -7.10
C ALA A 327 19.75 -1.01 -7.10
N SER A 328 20.23 0.17 -6.71
CA SER A 328 21.67 0.47 -6.60
C SER A 328 22.39 -0.47 -5.61
N VAL A 329 21.73 -0.81 -4.50
CA VAL A 329 22.22 -1.76 -3.49
C VAL A 329 22.32 -3.16 -4.08
N LEU A 330 21.22 -3.68 -4.67
CA LEU A 330 21.21 -5.03 -5.26
C LEU A 330 22.27 -5.21 -6.35
N LEU A 331 22.44 -4.20 -7.21
CA LEU A 331 23.40 -4.23 -8.31
C LEU A 331 24.84 -4.27 -7.79
N ARG A 332 25.14 -3.53 -6.72
CA ARG A 332 26.46 -3.49 -6.09
C ARG A 332 26.85 -4.84 -5.47
N GLU A 333 25.89 -5.57 -4.89
CA GLU A 333 26.11 -6.91 -4.32
C GLU A 333 26.31 -8.01 -5.38
N LYS A 334 26.12 -7.71 -6.68
CA LYS A 334 26.47 -8.59 -7.82
C LYS A 334 25.94 -10.04 -7.71
N THR A 335 24.77 -10.23 -7.10
CA THR A 335 24.22 -11.56 -6.73
C THR A 335 24.10 -12.56 -7.90
N GLY A 336 23.96 -12.08 -9.14
CA GLY A 336 23.84 -12.89 -10.36
C GLY A 336 22.52 -13.67 -10.51
N ARG A 337 21.79 -13.87 -9.41
CA ARG A 337 20.49 -14.55 -9.36
C ARG A 337 19.37 -13.76 -10.05
N TYR A 338 19.44 -12.43 -10.02
CA TYR A 338 18.43 -11.53 -10.56
C TYR A 338 19.05 -10.49 -11.50
N THR A 339 18.35 -10.17 -12.59
CA THR A 339 18.78 -9.21 -13.60
C THR A 339 17.70 -8.16 -13.83
N SER A 340 18.09 -6.88 -13.83
CA SER A 340 17.25 -5.76 -14.21
C SER A 340 16.74 -5.96 -15.64
N SER A 341 15.43 -6.13 -15.79
CA SER A 341 14.78 -6.49 -17.04
C SER A 341 13.98 -5.33 -17.64
N PHE A 342 13.36 -4.49 -16.80
CA PHE A 342 12.60 -3.33 -17.25
C PHE A 342 12.70 -2.14 -16.29
N MET A 343 12.47 -0.94 -16.84
CA MET A 343 12.23 0.28 -16.08
C MET A 343 10.74 0.61 -16.15
N MET A 344 10.06 0.47 -15.03
CA MET A 344 8.64 0.73 -14.85
C MET A 344 8.41 2.18 -14.40
N PRO A 345 7.19 2.73 -14.56
CA PRO A 345 6.86 4.04 -14.03
C PRO A 345 6.88 4.01 -12.51
N ASN A 346 7.43 5.06 -11.93
CA ASN A 346 7.40 5.30 -10.50
C ASN A 346 6.39 6.40 -10.17
N MET A 347 6.04 6.49 -8.89
CA MET A 347 5.25 7.58 -8.35
C MET A 347 5.86 8.96 -8.61
N THR A 348 5.00 9.96 -8.77
CA THR A 348 5.41 11.36 -8.57
C THR A 348 5.66 11.63 -7.09
N HIS A 349 6.42 12.69 -6.83
CA HIS A 349 6.73 13.16 -5.48
C HIS A 349 6.39 14.64 -5.40
N GLY A 350 5.78 15.06 -4.30
CA GLY A 350 5.51 16.46 -4.00
C GLY A 350 6.53 17.02 -3.03
N ILE A 351 6.94 18.27 -3.22
CA ILE A 351 7.62 19.05 -2.17
C ILE A 351 6.55 19.82 -1.41
N LEU A 352 6.33 19.47 -0.15
CA LEU A 352 5.31 20.09 0.69
C LEU A 352 5.91 21.04 1.74
N SER A 353 5.13 22.06 2.08
CA SER A 353 5.25 22.81 3.34
C SER A 353 3.90 22.83 4.08
N SER A 354 3.94 23.30 5.32
CA SER A 354 2.74 23.61 6.09
C SER A 354 1.93 24.79 5.53
N ASN A 355 0.77 25.07 6.14
CA ASN A 355 -0.23 26.03 5.70
C ASN A 355 0.02 27.50 6.10
N ILE A 356 1.22 27.88 6.53
CA ILE A 356 1.50 29.28 6.91
C ILE A 356 1.78 30.13 5.66
N GLU A 357 1.30 31.38 5.66
CA GLU A 357 1.56 32.44 4.68
C GLU A 357 3.06 32.80 4.55
N LEU A 358 3.83 31.89 3.97
CA LEU A 358 5.17 32.18 3.48
C LEU A 358 5.11 32.73 2.06
N ASN A 359 6.19 33.43 1.66
CA ASN A 359 6.50 33.66 0.26
C ASN A 359 6.50 32.31 -0.47
N GLU A 360 5.46 32.05 -1.26
CA GLU A 360 4.90 30.73 -1.63
C GLU A 360 5.83 29.78 -2.43
N ARG A 361 7.12 30.09 -2.57
CA ARG A 361 8.04 29.49 -3.55
C ARG A 361 9.43 29.19 -3.02
N SER A 362 9.72 29.45 -1.74
CA SER A 362 11.05 29.11 -1.20
C SER A 362 11.12 27.61 -0.89
N LEU A 363 12.02 26.91 -1.60
CA LEU A 363 12.38 25.53 -1.26
C LEU A 363 13.21 25.45 0.02
N ASP A 364 13.86 26.54 0.43
CA ASP A 364 14.66 26.57 1.65
C ASP A 364 13.80 26.32 2.90
N GLY A 365 14.34 25.53 3.83
CA GLY A 365 13.71 25.10 5.08
C GLY A 365 14.40 23.88 5.68
N GLU A 366 13.81 23.32 6.74
CA GLU A 366 14.22 22.04 7.32
C GLU A 366 13.48 20.88 6.65
N TYR A 367 14.22 19.93 6.08
CA TYR A 367 13.66 18.81 5.33
C TYR A 367 13.47 17.55 6.20
N LEU A 368 12.23 17.16 6.42
CA LEU A 368 11.86 15.90 7.07
C LEU A 368 11.80 14.79 6.03
N LEU A 369 12.69 13.80 6.14
CA LEU A 369 12.90 12.73 5.16
C LEU A 369 13.32 11.43 5.87
N MET A 370 12.97 10.26 5.30
CA MET A 370 13.58 8.99 5.68
C MET A 370 15.02 8.92 5.17
N LYS A 371 16.00 8.63 6.05
CA LYS A 371 17.44 8.61 5.75
C LYS A 371 18.16 7.30 6.07
N GLU A 372 17.66 6.50 7.03
CA GLU A 372 18.29 5.22 7.43
C GLU A 372 18.60 4.31 6.25
N VAL A 373 17.82 4.44 5.18
CA VAL A 373 17.92 3.68 3.94
C VAL A 373 17.93 4.60 2.71
N PRO A 374 18.59 4.22 1.61
CA PRO A 374 18.56 4.96 0.35
C PRO A 374 17.11 5.12 -0.17
N SER A 375 16.53 6.30 0.03
CA SER A 375 15.14 6.65 -0.34
C SER A 375 15.09 7.46 -1.64
N THR A 376 13.95 7.45 -2.32
CA THR A 376 13.77 8.24 -3.56
C THR A 376 13.72 9.73 -3.23
N GLU A 377 13.07 10.04 -2.11
CA GLU A 377 12.95 11.32 -1.44
C GLU A 377 14.33 11.95 -1.17
N PHE A 378 15.26 11.19 -0.57
CA PHE A 378 16.63 11.65 -0.34
C PHE A 378 17.40 11.88 -1.66
N PHE A 379 17.21 11.04 -2.68
CA PHE A 379 17.82 11.25 -3.99
C PHE A 379 17.28 12.52 -4.67
N ILE A 380 15.99 12.84 -4.52
CA ILE A 380 15.42 14.09 -5.03
C ILE A 380 16.01 15.29 -4.27
N TYR A 381 16.11 15.21 -2.94
CA TYR A 381 16.75 16.23 -2.09
C TYR A 381 18.18 16.56 -2.53
N GLU A 382 19.04 15.54 -2.66
CA GLU A 382 20.42 15.71 -3.13
C GLU A 382 20.48 16.31 -4.54
N ASN A 383 19.57 15.93 -5.44
CA ASN A 383 19.50 16.52 -6.77
C ASN A 383 19.05 18.00 -6.76
N LEU A 384 18.20 18.43 -5.80
CA LEU A 384 17.83 19.85 -5.63
C LEU A 384 19.01 20.69 -5.13
N ILE A 385 19.82 20.15 -4.21
CA ILE A 385 21.08 20.80 -3.77
C ILE A 385 22.07 20.89 -4.94
N ASN A 386 22.31 19.78 -5.63
CA ASN A 386 23.30 19.71 -6.71
C ASN A 386 22.91 20.59 -7.92
N SER A 387 21.62 20.78 -8.18
CA SER A 387 21.10 21.73 -9.18
C SER A 387 21.04 23.19 -8.70
N LYS A 388 21.43 23.47 -7.45
CA LYS A 388 21.36 24.80 -6.79
C LYS A 388 19.95 25.39 -6.74
N LEU A 389 18.92 24.53 -6.78
CA LEU A 389 17.53 24.93 -6.57
C LEU A 389 17.18 25.03 -5.08
N LEU A 390 17.96 24.36 -4.23
CA LEU A 390 17.84 24.37 -2.78
C LEU A 390 19.18 24.84 -2.19
N THR A 391 19.15 25.84 -1.31
CA THR A 391 20.35 26.19 -0.52
C THR A 391 20.55 25.16 0.59
N LYS A 392 21.76 25.09 1.15
CA LYS A 392 22.14 24.04 2.11
C LYS A 392 21.21 24.04 3.32
N SER A 393 20.34 23.05 3.37
CA SER A 393 19.28 22.87 4.35
C SER A 393 19.69 21.85 5.41
N THR A 394 19.06 21.91 6.57
CA THR A 394 19.08 20.83 7.55
C THR A 394 18.11 19.74 7.12
N THR A 395 18.46 18.48 7.36
CA THR A 395 17.55 17.36 7.23
C THR A 395 17.34 16.70 8.57
N THR A 396 16.13 16.21 8.81
CA THR A 396 15.75 15.45 10.01
C THR A 396 15.14 14.13 9.58
N GLU A 397 15.52 13.05 10.28
CA GLU A 397 15.01 11.70 10.07
C GLU A 397 13.55 11.64 10.50
N MET A 398 12.63 11.20 9.63
CA MET A 398 11.21 11.09 9.99
C MET A 398 10.43 10.16 9.05
N GLU A 399 9.52 9.35 9.60
CA GLU A 399 8.62 8.47 8.83
C GLU A 399 7.44 9.22 8.19
N PRO A 400 6.81 8.75 7.10
CA PRO A 400 5.76 9.47 6.38
C PRO A 400 4.51 9.86 7.20
N ASP A 401 4.15 9.10 8.24
CA ASP A 401 3.05 9.44 9.15
C ASP A 401 3.47 10.44 10.25
N GLU A 402 4.72 10.39 10.71
CA GLU A 402 5.32 11.41 11.57
C GLU A 402 5.46 12.75 10.82
N VAL A 403 5.95 12.73 9.57
CA VAL A 403 6.03 13.90 8.68
C VAL A 403 4.66 14.54 8.50
N THR A 404 3.62 13.73 8.28
CA THR A 404 2.23 14.20 8.20
C THR A 404 1.82 14.94 9.47
N HIS A 405 2.18 14.42 10.65
CA HIS A 405 1.89 15.09 11.91
C HIS A 405 2.66 16.41 12.06
N ALA A 406 3.96 16.43 11.73
CA ALA A 406 4.80 17.63 11.76
C ALA A 406 4.27 18.74 10.83
N LEU A 407 3.86 18.39 9.61
CA LEU A 407 3.21 19.32 8.67
C LEU A 407 1.91 19.90 9.25
N SER A 408 1.08 19.05 9.89
CA SER A 408 -0.19 19.48 10.49
C SER A 408 -0.03 20.44 11.68
N ASN A 409 1.14 20.44 12.34
CA ASN A 409 1.45 21.36 13.43
C ASN A 409 1.76 22.79 12.94
N GLY A 410 1.87 23.01 11.63
CA GLY A 410 1.89 24.35 11.04
C GLY A 410 3.27 25.02 11.00
N ASP A 411 4.38 24.36 11.33
CA ASP A 411 5.70 25.02 11.29
C ASP A 411 6.05 25.43 9.85
N SER A 412 6.25 26.73 9.62
CA SER A 412 6.53 27.29 8.31
C SER A 412 7.91 26.94 7.79
N ASN A 413 8.87 26.63 8.66
CA ASN A 413 10.23 26.23 8.26
C ASN A 413 10.27 24.79 7.71
N ILE A 414 9.28 23.95 8.03
CA ILE A 414 9.26 22.54 7.67
C ILE A 414 8.97 22.32 6.18
N ARG A 415 9.77 21.45 5.58
CA ARG A 415 9.65 20.92 4.21
C ARG A 415 9.64 19.40 4.28
N THR A 416 9.02 18.76 3.29
CA THR A 416 9.24 17.34 3.03
C THR A 416 9.18 17.07 1.53
N ILE A 417 9.85 16.01 1.11
CA ILE A 417 9.64 15.39 -0.20
C ILE A 417 8.92 14.10 0.10
N ILE A 418 7.73 13.91 -0.47
CA ILE A 418 6.90 12.76 -0.14
C ILE A 418 6.16 12.24 -1.37
N GLY A 419 6.17 10.93 -1.54
CA GLY A 419 5.60 10.23 -2.70
C GLY A 419 4.06 10.24 -2.77
N PHE A 420 3.51 9.91 -3.94
CA PHE A 420 2.10 9.57 -4.10
C PHE A 420 1.75 8.30 -3.29
N PRO A 421 0.58 8.19 -2.63
CA PRO A 421 -0.52 9.16 -2.53
C PRO A 421 -0.35 10.18 -1.40
N HIS A 422 0.71 10.06 -0.60
CA HIS A 422 0.85 10.78 0.66
C HIS A 422 0.90 12.30 0.49
N TYR A 423 1.49 12.84 -0.58
CA TYR A 423 1.44 14.28 -0.79
C TYR A 423 0.00 14.77 -1.02
N ASN A 424 -0.80 14.06 -1.84
CA ASN A 424 -2.21 14.40 -2.08
C ASN A 424 -3.07 14.31 -0.81
N PHE A 425 -2.79 13.35 0.09
CA PHE A 425 -3.44 13.31 1.40
C PHE A 425 -3.13 14.55 2.24
N ASN A 426 -1.87 14.99 2.26
CA ASN A 426 -1.47 16.18 3.02
C ASN A 426 -2.05 17.48 2.42
N LEU A 427 -2.13 17.59 1.09
CA LEU A 427 -2.83 18.70 0.42
C LEU A 427 -4.33 18.73 0.79
N LYS A 428 -5.02 17.58 0.75
CA LYS A 428 -6.48 17.52 1.00
C LYS A 428 -6.86 17.64 2.48
N PHE A 429 -6.14 16.97 3.37
CA PHE A 429 -6.58 16.77 4.76
C PHE A 429 -5.81 17.62 5.78
N ASN A 430 -4.59 18.05 5.46
CA ASN A 430 -3.73 18.81 6.38
C ASN A 430 -3.43 20.24 5.86
N SER A 431 -4.16 20.68 4.83
CA SER A 431 -4.03 22.01 4.18
C SER A 431 -2.59 22.37 3.81
N CYS A 432 -1.76 21.39 3.47
CA CYS A 432 -0.37 21.63 3.10
C CYS A 432 -0.28 22.34 1.74
N ASN A 433 0.82 23.06 1.53
CA ASN A 433 1.11 23.74 0.27
C ASN A 433 2.09 22.93 -0.57
N LEU A 434 1.84 22.83 -1.89
CA LEU A 434 2.74 22.21 -2.85
C LEU A 434 3.67 23.28 -3.43
N LEU A 435 4.94 23.28 -3.01
CA LEU A 435 5.89 24.35 -3.35
C LEU A 435 6.45 24.30 -4.77
N ASN A 436 6.27 23.18 -5.47
CA ASN A 436 6.70 22.99 -6.85
C ASN A 436 5.79 22.01 -7.57
N ASN A 437 5.61 22.19 -8.88
CA ASN A 437 4.84 21.28 -9.73
C ASN A 437 5.44 19.85 -9.60
N PRO A 438 4.65 18.78 -9.38
CA PRO A 438 5.15 17.47 -8.91
C PRO A 438 5.88 16.65 -10.00
N ILE A 439 6.26 17.30 -11.08
CA ILE A 439 6.94 16.76 -12.26
C ILE A 439 8.47 16.66 -12.02
N ALA A 440 8.97 17.22 -10.93
CA ALA A 440 10.40 17.24 -10.60
C ALA A 440 10.92 15.85 -10.19
N GLN A 441 11.27 15.04 -11.20
CA GLN A 441 12.04 13.80 -11.14
C GLN A 441 11.28 12.53 -10.71
N ILE A 442 10.44 12.00 -11.61
CA ILE A 442 10.06 10.57 -11.58
C ILE A 442 11.34 9.73 -11.76
N LYS A 443 11.95 9.27 -10.66
CA LYS A 443 13.06 8.31 -10.69
C LYS A 443 12.50 6.92 -11.02
N PRO A 444 13.10 6.15 -11.94
CA PRO A 444 12.53 4.88 -12.40
C PRO A 444 12.42 3.81 -11.30
N VAL A 445 11.41 2.93 -11.41
CA VAL A 445 11.35 1.63 -10.72
C VAL A 445 11.96 0.57 -11.62
N PHE A 446 12.78 -0.31 -11.07
CA PHE A 446 13.41 -1.41 -11.79
C PHE A 446 12.67 -2.72 -11.49
N LEU A 447 12.22 -3.41 -12.53
CA LEU A 447 11.75 -4.80 -12.45
C LEU A 447 12.94 -5.74 -12.65
N PHE A 448 13.29 -6.47 -11.60
CA PHE A 448 14.28 -7.54 -11.62
C PHE A 448 13.57 -8.88 -11.83
N LEU A 449 14.11 -9.72 -12.70
CA LEU A 449 13.65 -11.09 -12.92
C LEU A 449 14.78 -12.08 -12.60
N ARG A 450 14.42 -13.27 -12.11
CA ARG A 450 15.35 -14.35 -11.80
C ARG A 450 15.99 -14.84 -13.09
N SER A 451 17.32 -14.93 -13.12
CA SER A 451 18.10 -15.27 -14.33
C SER A 451 17.69 -16.60 -14.96
N SER A 452 17.20 -17.57 -14.17
CA SER A 452 16.66 -18.84 -14.68
C SER A 452 15.45 -18.67 -15.58
N ILE A 453 14.64 -17.62 -15.40
CA ILE A 453 13.49 -17.30 -16.23
C ILE A 453 13.98 -16.67 -17.53
N ILE A 454 14.85 -15.67 -17.43
CA ILE A 454 15.47 -14.98 -18.58
C ILE A 454 16.18 -15.97 -19.52
N VAL A 455 16.75 -17.05 -18.98
CA VAL A 455 17.46 -18.08 -19.74
C VAL A 455 16.55 -19.21 -20.25
N LYS A 456 15.60 -19.71 -19.44
CA LYS A 456 14.63 -20.73 -19.91
C LYS A 456 13.64 -20.19 -20.93
N SER A 457 13.47 -18.87 -20.93
CA SER A 457 12.49 -18.17 -21.72
C SER A 457 13.03 -16.79 -22.05
N ASP A 458 13.36 -16.58 -23.32
CA ASP A 458 12.51 -15.73 -24.15
C ASP A 458 11.20 -15.37 -23.40
N ILE A 459 11.14 -14.28 -22.60
CA ILE A 459 9.94 -13.92 -21.78
C ILE A 459 9.73 -12.40 -21.49
N ILE A 460 10.49 -11.52 -22.14
CA ILE A 460 10.55 -10.07 -21.78
C ILE A 460 9.83 -9.14 -22.82
N PRO A 461 8.48 -9.07 -22.90
CA PRO A 461 7.78 -8.07 -23.74
C PRO A 461 6.48 -7.44 -23.27
N LEU A 462 5.84 -8.00 -22.24
CA LEU A 462 4.37 -7.96 -22.16
C LEU A 462 3.83 -6.53 -22.02
N LEU A 463 4.75 -5.65 -21.62
CA LEU A 463 4.76 -4.21 -21.66
C LEU A 463 5.01 -3.70 -23.10
N SER A 464 3.99 -3.63 -23.96
CA SER A 464 4.05 -2.93 -25.28
C SER A 464 2.69 -2.43 -25.82
N LEU A 465 1.69 -2.23 -24.94
CA LEU A 465 0.28 -2.00 -25.29
C LEU A 465 -0.24 -0.59 -24.97
#